data_AF-A0A261UN96-F1
#
_entry.id   AF-A0A261UN96-F1
#
_cell.length_a   1.000
_cell.length_b   1.000
_cell.length_c   1.000
_cell.angle_alpha   90.00
_cell.angle_beta   90.00
_cell.angle_gamma   90.00
#
_symmetry.space_group_name_H-M   'P 1'
#
loop_
_entity.id
_entity.type
_entity.pdbx_description
1 polymer ?
#
loop_
_entity_poly.entity_id
_entity_poly.type
_entity_poly.pdbx_seq_one_letter_code
_entity_poly.pdbx_strand_id
1 'polypeptide(L)'
;MVSVLVYRGRGRPVALYDDFKETAYRRGLDNYLRHSYVLNPCYQAYLGGLRSGVMRIRDLVSTGHRPSAGPTAGGQAGDPMRQAGVPVAMSEQEEIGYVTLGWPLNREEILALAPLREDAVAEVGLLRPRASGGFSDVHIHCLRELHPVIAAVIRRYWVGHGGMTGTPPDSHIDAAFDNFGKPELSAREAEVIRMVLQGHSSESIGLHLGISVTTVKTHRKNAYAKLKISTQSELLSLFLHTLERR
;
A
#
# COMPACT_ATOMS: atom_id res chain seq x y z
N MET A 1 -13.99 -10.86 -6.12
CA MET A 1 -14.11 -10.52 -4.69
C MET A 1 -14.18 -9.02 -4.60
N VAL A 2 -14.87 -8.52 -3.59
CA VAL A 2 -15.15 -7.10 -3.40
C VAL A 2 -14.86 -6.75 -1.95
N SER A 3 -14.21 -5.62 -1.73
CA SER A 3 -14.07 -4.96 -0.43
C SER A 3 -14.51 -3.51 -0.54
N VAL A 4 -15.01 -2.96 0.56
CA VAL A 4 -15.26 -1.52 0.71
C VAL A 4 -14.55 -1.04 1.96
N LEU A 5 -13.56 -0.19 1.79
CA LEU A 5 -12.75 0.37 2.86
C LEU A 5 -12.98 1.88 2.94
N VAL A 6 -12.82 2.47 4.12
CA VAL A 6 -12.86 3.92 4.31
C VAL A 6 -11.58 4.40 4.94
N TYR A 7 -10.98 5.41 4.30
CA TYR A 7 -9.83 6.15 4.78
C TYR A 7 -10.29 7.47 5.38
N ARG A 8 -9.65 7.87 6.49
CA ARG A 8 -9.91 9.15 7.16
C ARG A 8 -8.66 9.61 7.89
N GLY A 9 -8.22 10.85 7.62
CA GLY A 9 -6.96 11.39 8.15
C GLY A 9 -5.79 10.43 7.90
N ARG A 10 -4.97 10.20 8.93
CA ARG A 10 -3.89 9.19 8.96
C ARG A 10 -4.25 7.98 9.85
N GLY A 11 -5.53 7.64 9.91
CA GLY A 11 -6.05 6.55 10.73
C GLY A 11 -6.01 5.19 10.03
N ARG A 12 -6.24 4.13 10.81
CA ARG A 12 -6.52 2.79 10.27
C ARG A 12 -7.76 2.82 9.39
N PRO A 13 -7.73 2.18 8.20
CA PRO A 13 -8.90 2.02 7.39
C PRO A 13 -9.99 1.27 8.14
N VAL A 14 -11.22 1.60 7.85
CA VAL A 14 -12.40 0.90 8.36
C VAL A 14 -12.98 0.06 7.23
N ALA A 15 -13.16 -1.23 7.43
CA ALA A 15 -13.89 -2.07 6.49
C ALA A 15 -15.41 -1.87 6.67
N LEU A 16 -16.09 -1.43 5.62
CA LEU A 16 -17.54 -1.37 5.55
C LEU A 16 -18.16 -2.67 5.04
N TYR A 17 -17.46 -3.35 4.15
CA TYR A 17 -17.95 -4.55 3.50
C TYR A 17 -16.79 -5.39 2.95
N ASP A 18 -16.96 -6.70 2.95
CA ASP A 18 -16.19 -7.63 2.15
C ASP A 18 -17.06 -8.85 1.78
N ASP A 19 -16.75 -9.51 0.67
CA ASP A 19 -17.36 -10.79 0.29
C ASP A 19 -16.41 -12.00 0.47
N PHE A 20 -15.42 -11.88 1.37
CA PHE A 20 -14.34 -12.85 1.48
C PHE A 20 -14.85 -14.13 2.16
N LYS A 21 -14.94 -15.21 1.37
CA LYS A 21 -15.54 -16.49 1.81
C LYS A 21 -14.60 -17.36 2.63
N GLU A 22 -13.32 -17.39 2.27
CA GLU A 22 -12.34 -18.26 2.93
C GLU A 22 -11.87 -17.66 4.26
N THR A 23 -11.78 -18.49 5.31
CA THR A 23 -11.30 -18.07 6.63
C THR A 23 -9.89 -17.46 6.57
N ALA A 24 -9.04 -17.95 5.67
CA ALA A 24 -7.72 -17.37 5.44
C ALA A 24 -7.82 -15.91 4.97
N TYR A 25 -8.70 -15.60 4.02
CA TYR A 25 -8.88 -14.26 3.47
C TYR A 25 -9.41 -13.26 4.49
N ARG A 26 -10.31 -13.69 5.37
CA ARG A 26 -10.77 -12.84 6.48
C ARG A 26 -9.66 -12.52 7.46
N ARG A 27 -8.79 -13.49 7.78
CA ARG A 27 -7.57 -13.24 8.56
C ARG A 27 -6.62 -12.30 7.80
N GLY A 28 -6.49 -12.48 6.48
CA GLY A 28 -5.75 -11.56 5.62
C GLY A 28 -6.27 -10.13 5.70
N LEU A 29 -7.58 -9.93 5.74
CA LEU A 29 -8.21 -8.63 5.89
C LEU A 29 -7.93 -8.01 7.27
N ASP A 30 -8.04 -8.77 8.35
CA ASP A 30 -7.69 -8.30 9.69
C ASP A 30 -6.21 -7.91 9.78
N ASN A 31 -5.33 -8.75 9.23
CA ASN A 31 -3.90 -8.50 9.08
C ASN A 31 -3.62 -7.20 8.31
N TYR A 32 -4.36 -6.95 7.23
CA TYR A 32 -4.26 -5.74 6.45
C TYR A 32 -4.63 -4.49 7.25
N LEU A 33 -5.83 -4.50 7.85
CA LEU A 33 -6.37 -3.37 8.59
C LEU A 33 -5.53 -3.01 9.83
N ARG A 34 -4.87 -4.00 10.44
CA ARG A 34 -4.05 -3.79 11.63
C ARG A 34 -2.62 -3.39 11.32
N HIS A 35 -2.04 -3.89 10.22
CA HIS A 35 -0.60 -3.84 10.03
C HIS A 35 -0.17 -3.32 8.65
N SER A 36 -0.63 -3.94 7.56
CA SER A 36 -0.02 -3.72 6.23
C SER A 36 -0.67 -2.61 5.40
N TYR A 37 -1.79 -2.02 5.85
CA TYR A 37 -2.50 -0.96 5.11
C TYR A 37 -1.61 0.26 4.80
N VAL A 38 -0.64 0.55 5.65
CA VAL A 38 0.31 1.65 5.46
C VAL A 38 1.19 1.46 4.23
N LEU A 39 1.34 0.23 3.77
CA LEU A 39 2.12 -0.09 2.58
C LEU A 39 1.25 -0.06 1.32
N ASN A 40 -0.07 -0.01 1.47
CA ASN A 40 -0.99 -0.05 0.34
C ASN A 40 -0.80 1.19 -0.55
N PRO A 41 -0.54 1.02 -1.86
CA PRO A 41 -0.37 2.14 -2.79
C PRO A 41 -1.57 3.10 -2.83
N CYS A 42 -2.79 2.59 -2.67
CA CYS A 42 -3.99 3.42 -2.62
C CYS A 42 -4.08 4.24 -1.35
N TYR A 43 -3.74 3.66 -0.19
CA TYR A 43 -3.66 4.42 1.06
C TYR A 43 -2.62 5.55 0.95
N GLN A 44 -1.46 5.27 0.36
CA GLN A 44 -0.42 6.28 0.12
C GLN A 44 -0.87 7.36 -0.87
N ALA A 45 -1.51 6.98 -1.98
CA ALA A 45 -2.06 7.94 -2.92
C ALA A 45 -3.13 8.83 -2.27
N TYR A 46 -3.98 8.27 -1.40
CA TYR A 46 -4.96 9.00 -0.61
C TYR A 46 -4.28 10.03 0.33
N LEU A 47 -3.20 9.65 1.02
CA LEU A 47 -2.41 10.59 1.81
C LEU A 47 -1.77 11.69 0.94
N GLY A 48 -1.44 11.37 -0.32
CA GLY A 48 -0.97 12.30 -1.34
C GLY A 48 -2.05 13.21 -1.96
N GLY A 49 -3.30 13.12 -1.50
CA GLY A 49 -4.39 13.97 -1.98
C GLY A 49 -5.34 13.30 -2.98
N LEU A 50 -5.16 12.02 -3.31
CA LEU A 50 -6.14 11.30 -4.11
C LEU A 50 -7.47 11.21 -3.32
N ARG A 51 -8.57 11.61 -3.96
CA ARG A 51 -9.89 11.64 -3.34
C ARG A 51 -10.97 10.90 -4.13
N SER A 52 -10.79 10.75 -5.44
CA SER A 52 -11.82 10.21 -6.33
C SER A 52 -11.20 9.63 -7.59
N GLY A 53 -11.87 8.65 -8.18
CA GLY A 53 -11.56 8.14 -9.52
C GLY A 53 -11.53 6.62 -9.60
N VAL A 54 -11.20 6.11 -10.78
CA VAL A 54 -11.05 4.68 -11.06
C VAL A 54 -9.64 4.40 -11.60
N MET A 55 -8.96 3.46 -10.97
CA MET A 55 -7.57 3.09 -11.29
C MET A 55 -7.31 1.61 -11.05
N ARG A 56 -6.22 1.10 -11.60
CA ARG A 56 -5.65 -0.18 -11.19
C ARG A 56 -4.71 0.06 -10.02
N ILE A 57 -4.63 -0.86 -9.08
CA ILE A 57 -3.67 -0.71 -7.97
C ILE A 57 -2.22 -0.67 -8.49
N ARG A 58 -1.92 -1.41 -9.56
CA ARG A 58 -0.60 -1.41 -10.22
C ARG A 58 -0.20 -0.03 -10.75
N ASP A 59 -1.18 0.81 -11.12
CA ASP A 59 -0.93 2.14 -11.68
C ASP A 59 -0.56 3.15 -10.56
N LEU A 60 -0.88 2.81 -9.31
CA LEU A 60 -0.53 3.59 -8.11
C LEU A 60 0.86 3.22 -7.56
N VAL A 61 1.37 2.05 -7.93
CA VAL A 61 2.78 1.73 -7.72
C VAL A 61 3.55 2.61 -8.70
N SER A 62 4.24 3.64 -8.20
CA SER A 62 4.92 4.56 -9.09
C SER A 62 5.87 3.78 -10.03
N THR A 63 5.86 4.14 -11.30
CA THR A 63 6.69 3.51 -12.34
C THR A 63 8.16 3.86 -12.09
N GLY A 64 8.78 3.12 -11.19
CA GLY A 64 10.15 3.37 -10.78
C GLY A 64 10.72 2.19 -10.01
N HIS A 65 11.18 1.19 -10.76
CA HIS A 65 11.99 0.05 -10.31
C HIS A 65 11.21 -1.24 -9.97
N ARG A 66 10.91 -2.02 -11.02
CA ARG A 66 10.86 -3.48 -10.90
C ARG A 66 12.24 -3.93 -10.37
N PRO A 67 12.34 -4.72 -9.28
CA PRO A 67 13.64 -5.20 -8.82
C PRO A 67 14.37 -5.85 -10.00
N SER A 68 15.59 -5.40 -10.29
CA SER A 68 16.44 -6.05 -11.28
C SER A 68 16.67 -7.48 -10.83
N ALA A 69 16.37 -8.45 -11.70
CA ALA A 69 16.65 -9.85 -11.47
C ALA A 69 18.09 -10.02 -10.98
N GLY A 70 18.25 -10.36 -9.70
CA GLY A 70 19.47 -10.98 -9.19
C GLY A 70 19.63 -12.37 -9.81
N PRO A 71 20.84 -12.93 -9.82
CA PRO A 71 21.14 -14.12 -10.60
C PRO A 71 20.23 -15.27 -10.17
N THR A 72 19.65 -15.95 -11.17
CA THR A 72 18.90 -17.19 -11.04
C THR A 72 19.69 -18.20 -10.23
N ALA A 73 19.30 -18.40 -8.97
CA ALA A 73 19.75 -19.51 -8.16
C ALA A 73 18.54 -20.40 -7.89
N GLY A 74 18.55 -21.59 -8.50
CA GLY A 74 17.65 -22.71 -8.17
C GLY A 74 17.92 -23.23 -6.76
N GLY A 75 17.56 -22.43 -5.76
CA GLY A 75 17.59 -22.80 -4.34
C GLY A 75 16.21 -23.29 -3.92
N GLN A 76 16.17 -24.50 -3.35
CA GLN A 76 15.01 -25.06 -2.67
C GLN A 76 14.38 -24.01 -1.73
N ALA A 77 13.04 -24.02 -1.66
CA ALA A 77 12.26 -23.18 -0.75
C ALA A 77 12.56 -23.52 0.72
N GLY A 78 13.71 -23.04 1.21
CA GLY A 78 13.98 -22.86 2.63
C GLY A 78 13.36 -21.53 3.03
N ASP A 79 12.35 -21.58 3.90
CA ASP A 79 11.59 -20.44 4.43
C ASP A 79 12.49 -19.48 5.21
N PRO A 80 12.83 -18.29 4.69
CA PRO A 80 13.58 -17.27 5.42
C PRO A 80 12.65 -16.19 5.99
N MET A 81 11.34 -16.43 6.13
CA MET A 81 10.36 -15.36 6.39
C MET A 81 9.34 -15.67 7.49
N ARG A 82 9.65 -16.63 8.38
CA ARG A 82 8.95 -16.85 9.65
C ARG A 82 9.34 -15.87 10.78
N GLN A 83 10.14 -14.85 10.50
CA GLN A 83 10.63 -13.90 11.51
C GLN A 83 10.31 -12.45 11.14
N ALA A 84 9.04 -12.05 11.22
CA ALA A 84 8.59 -10.67 11.46
C ALA A 84 7.08 -10.68 11.78
N GLY A 85 6.68 -10.09 12.90
CA GLY A 85 5.31 -9.97 13.39
C GLY A 85 4.35 -9.07 12.59
N VAL A 86 4.74 -8.51 11.45
CA VAL A 86 3.81 -7.98 10.45
C VAL A 86 3.52 -9.08 9.42
N PRO A 87 2.25 -9.48 9.29
CA PRO A 87 1.85 -10.56 8.40
C PRO A 87 1.93 -10.14 6.93
N VAL A 88 3.13 -10.01 6.37
CA VAL A 88 3.40 -9.68 4.96
C VAL A 88 4.49 -10.60 4.41
N ALA A 89 4.34 -11.01 3.15
CA ALA A 89 5.34 -11.75 2.38
C ALA A 89 5.67 -11.02 1.08
N MET A 90 6.96 -10.90 0.76
CA MET A 90 7.43 -10.32 -0.50
C MET A 90 7.16 -11.27 -1.67
N SER A 91 6.68 -10.76 -2.80
CA SER A 91 6.39 -11.58 -3.98
C SER A 91 6.40 -10.74 -5.26
N GLU A 92 7.26 -11.12 -6.21
CA GLU A 92 7.30 -10.51 -7.55
C GLU A 92 6.09 -10.88 -8.43
N GLN A 93 5.31 -11.88 -8.02
CA GLN A 93 4.11 -12.29 -8.75
C GLN A 93 2.95 -11.31 -8.52
N GLU A 94 2.96 -10.62 -7.37
CA GLU A 94 1.92 -9.69 -6.94
C GLU A 94 2.07 -8.32 -7.60
N GLU A 95 0.95 -7.66 -7.90
CA GLU A 95 0.94 -6.36 -8.61
C GLU A 95 1.70 -5.26 -7.87
N ILE A 96 1.77 -5.36 -6.54
CA ILE A 96 2.37 -4.35 -5.66
C ILE A 96 3.68 -4.83 -5.00
N GLY A 97 4.20 -5.99 -5.41
CA GLY A 97 5.48 -6.54 -4.94
C GLY A 97 5.45 -7.26 -3.59
N TYR A 98 4.30 -7.32 -2.93
CA TYR A 98 4.10 -8.06 -1.69
C TYR A 98 2.65 -8.55 -1.55
N VAL A 99 2.42 -9.46 -0.61
CA VAL A 99 1.09 -9.92 -0.20
C VAL A 99 0.96 -9.93 1.32
N THR A 100 -0.18 -9.53 1.83
CA THR A 100 -0.49 -9.69 3.26
C THR A 100 -0.76 -11.17 3.54
N LEU A 101 -0.19 -11.76 4.59
CA LEU A 101 -0.40 -13.18 4.92
C LEU A 101 -1.89 -13.44 5.15
N GLY A 102 -2.39 -14.46 4.46
CA GLY A 102 -3.81 -14.80 4.44
C GLY A 102 -4.60 -14.03 3.39
N TRP A 103 -4.05 -13.01 2.72
CA TRP A 103 -4.71 -12.35 1.59
C TRP A 103 -4.74 -13.26 0.35
N PRO A 104 -5.75 -13.17 -0.53
CA PRO A 104 -5.78 -13.95 -1.76
C PRO A 104 -4.55 -13.67 -2.64
N LEU A 105 -3.83 -14.72 -3.02
CA LEU A 105 -2.65 -14.63 -3.89
C LEU A 105 -3.03 -14.36 -5.35
N ASN A 106 -2.10 -13.74 -6.08
CA ASN A 106 -2.13 -13.59 -7.54
C ASN A 106 -3.44 -12.96 -8.05
N ARG A 107 -3.88 -11.90 -7.37
CA ARG A 107 -5.04 -11.10 -7.77
C ARG A 107 -4.59 -9.89 -8.57
N GLU A 108 -5.42 -9.53 -9.54
CA GLU A 108 -5.44 -8.18 -10.06
C GLU A 108 -6.50 -7.37 -9.34
N GLU A 109 -6.21 -6.11 -9.07
CA GLU A 109 -7.09 -5.22 -8.32
C GLU A 109 -7.33 -3.89 -9.03
N ILE A 110 -8.62 -3.52 -9.08
CA ILE A 110 -9.09 -2.23 -9.58
C ILE A 110 -9.89 -1.56 -8.49
N LEU A 111 -9.75 -0.24 -8.39
CA LEU A 111 -10.23 0.56 -7.28
C LEU A 111 -11.16 1.64 -7.82
N ALA A 112 -12.28 1.85 -7.14
CA ALA A 112 -13.16 3.00 -7.34
C ALA A 112 -13.22 3.82 -6.05
N LEU A 113 -12.61 5.01 -6.07
CA LEU A 113 -12.55 5.90 -4.91
C LEU A 113 -13.68 6.93 -4.97
N ALA A 114 -14.35 7.15 -3.85
CA ALA A 114 -15.42 8.13 -3.72
C ALA A 114 -15.19 9.02 -2.49
N PRO A 115 -15.14 10.36 -2.66
CA PRO A 115 -15.02 11.26 -1.53
C PRO A 115 -16.32 11.27 -0.72
N LEU A 116 -16.16 11.30 0.60
CA LEU A 116 -17.21 11.32 1.61
C LEU A 116 -17.16 12.64 2.40
N ARG A 117 -18.04 12.80 3.39
CA ARG A 117 -17.99 13.94 4.32
C ARG A 117 -16.79 13.81 5.27
N GLU A 118 -16.39 14.93 5.89
CA GLU A 118 -15.33 14.97 6.92
C GLU A 118 -13.94 14.50 6.43
N ASP A 119 -13.60 14.81 5.17
CA ASP A 119 -12.35 14.43 4.48
C ASP A 119 -12.09 12.92 4.43
N ALA A 120 -13.14 12.11 4.60
CA ALA A 120 -13.07 10.66 4.40
C ALA A 120 -13.18 10.30 2.91
N VAL A 121 -12.60 9.15 2.55
CA VAL A 121 -12.68 8.59 1.20
C VAL A 121 -13.03 7.11 1.31
N ALA A 122 -14.07 6.68 0.60
CA ALA A 122 -14.34 5.26 0.41
C ALA A 122 -13.54 4.74 -0.78
N GLU A 123 -13.00 3.54 -0.62
CA GLU A 123 -12.43 2.72 -1.68
C GLU A 123 -13.33 1.50 -1.87
N VAL A 124 -13.75 1.25 -3.11
CA VAL A 124 -14.29 -0.04 -3.52
C VAL A 124 -13.21 -0.81 -4.27
N GLY A 125 -12.71 -1.87 -3.65
CA GLY A 125 -11.73 -2.77 -4.24
C GLY A 125 -12.40 -3.94 -4.94
N LEU A 126 -12.06 -4.18 -6.20
CA LEU A 126 -12.50 -5.34 -6.98
C LEU A 126 -11.28 -6.20 -7.28
N LEU A 127 -11.26 -7.41 -6.73
CA LEU A 127 -10.16 -8.36 -6.87
C LEU A 127 -10.57 -9.53 -7.76
N ARG A 128 -9.74 -9.83 -8.76
CA ARG A 128 -9.95 -10.94 -9.72
C ARG A 128 -8.67 -11.76 -9.90
N PRO A 129 -8.73 -13.10 -9.91
CA PRO A 129 -7.55 -13.92 -10.17
C PRO A 129 -6.90 -13.59 -11.52
N ARG A 130 -5.57 -13.42 -11.54
CA ARG A 130 -4.83 -13.20 -12.79
C ARG A 130 -4.99 -14.36 -13.77
N ALA A 131 -5.05 -15.59 -13.24
CA ALA A 131 -5.30 -16.80 -14.03
C ALA A 131 -6.65 -16.77 -14.79
N SER A 132 -7.60 -15.91 -14.37
CA SER A 132 -8.89 -15.71 -15.03
C SER A 132 -8.91 -14.50 -15.99
N GLY A 133 -7.74 -14.01 -16.40
CA GLY A 133 -7.57 -12.90 -17.33
C GLY A 133 -7.62 -11.50 -16.72
N GLY A 134 -7.71 -11.38 -15.38
CA GLY A 134 -7.61 -10.09 -14.69
C GLY A 134 -8.59 -9.02 -15.19
N PHE A 135 -8.14 -7.77 -15.28
CA PHE A 135 -8.95 -6.62 -15.72
C PHE A 135 -8.40 -5.92 -16.97
N SER A 136 -9.03 -6.18 -18.12
CA SER A 136 -8.80 -5.44 -19.37
C SER A 136 -9.25 -3.98 -19.31
N ASP A 137 -8.82 -3.16 -20.28
CA ASP A 137 -9.20 -1.74 -20.37
C ASP A 137 -10.71 -1.52 -20.54
N VAL A 138 -11.42 -2.47 -21.16
CA VAL A 138 -12.88 -2.45 -21.26
C VAL A 138 -13.52 -2.49 -19.87
N HIS A 139 -13.00 -3.31 -18.94
CA HIS A 139 -13.52 -3.37 -17.58
C HIS A 139 -13.28 -2.04 -16.83
N ILE A 140 -12.11 -1.42 -17.01
CA ILE A 140 -11.81 -0.11 -16.42
C ILE A 140 -12.72 0.98 -16.96
N HIS A 141 -12.95 0.99 -18.27
CA HIS A 141 -13.85 1.95 -18.90
C HIS A 141 -15.28 1.77 -18.39
N CYS A 142 -15.79 0.54 -18.34
CA CYS A 142 -17.11 0.25 -17.78
C CYS A 142 -17.22 0.71 -16.31
N LEU A 143 -16.20 0.45 -15.48
CA LEU A 143 -16.21 0.92 -14.10
C LEU A 143 -16.16 2.44 -13.99
N ARG A 144 -15.48 3.14 -14.90
CA ARG A 144 -15.48 4.62 -14.99
C ARG A 144 -16.86 5.17 -15.30
N GLU A 145 -17.61 4.55 -16.22
CA GLU A 145 -18.98 4.94 -16.52
C GLU A 145 -19.93 4.71 -15.33
N LEU A 146 -19.71 3.62 -14.57
CA LEU A 146 -20.50 3.30 -13.37
C LEU A 146 -20.05 4.07 -12.12
N HIS A 147 -18.87 4.67 -12.14
CA HIS A 147 -18.25 5.32 -10.97
C HIS A 147 -19.16 6.37 -10.31
N PRO A 148 -19.84 7.28 -11.04
CA PRO A 148 -20.73 8.26 -10.42
C PRO A 148 -21.89 7.61 -9.63
N VAL A 149 -22.42 6.48 -10.11
CA VAL A 149 -23.49 5.73 -9.44
C VAL A 149 -22.97 5.06 -8.18
N ILE A 150 -21.82 4.37 -8.28
CA ILE A 150 -21.16 3.74 -7.14
C ILE A 150 -20.86 4.78 -6.04
N ALA A 151 -20.29 5.92 -6.43
CA ALA A 151 -19.98 7.01 -5.51
C ALA A 151 -21.23 7.58 -4.84
N ALA A 152 -22.33 7.77 -5.59
CA ALA A 152 -23.60 8.26 -5.04
C ALA A 152 -24.20 7.28 -4.02
N VAL A 153 -24.18 5.97 -4.32
CA VAL A 153 -24.69 4.92 -3.41
C VAL A 153 -23.88 4.90 -2.12
N ILE A 154 -22.55 4.91 -2.20
CA ILE A 154 -21.69 4.86 -1.01
C ILE A 154 -21.82 6.13 -0.16
N ARG A 155 -21.88 7.31 -0.79
CA ARG A 155 -22.14 8.57 -0.06
C ARG A 155 -23.46 8.53 0.69
N ARG A 156 -24.53 8.01 0.05
CA ARG A 156 -25.84 7.87 0.68
C ARG A 156 -25.79 6.88 1.84
N TYR A 157 -25.13 5.73 1.66
CA TYR A 157 -24.91 4.76 2.72
C TYR A 157 -24.17 5.38 3.91
N TRP A 158 -23.07 6.11 3.65
CA TRP A 158 -22.25 6.75 4.68
C TRP A 158 -23.02 7.76 5.53
N VAL A 159 -23.85 8.61 4.91
CA VAL A 159 -24.72 9.56 5.63
C VAL A 159 -25.73 8.84 6.51
N GLY A 160 -26.33 7.75 6.02
CA GLY A 160 -27.31 6.97 6.78
C GLY A 160 -26.73 6.22 7.98
N HIS A 161 -25.43 5.93 7.97
CA HIS A 161 -24.74 5.19 9.05
C HIS A 161 -23.93 6.13 9.97
N GLY A 162 -24.29 7.41 10.01
CA GLY A 162 -23.76 8.38 10.98
C GLY A 162 -22.29 8.71 10.82
N GLY A 163 -21.69 8.42 9.65
CA GLY A 163 -20.26 8.55 9.42
C GLY A 163 -19.48 7.79 10.48
N MET A 164 -19.46 6.46 10.38
CA MET A 164 -18.86 5.54 11.36
C MET A 164 -17.71 6.19 12.14
N THR A 165 -17.88 6.26 13.46
CA THR A 165 -16.98 6.89 14.43
C THR A 165 -15.53 6.66 14.00
N GLY A 166 -14.85 7.74 13.60
CA GLY A 166 -13.52 7.65 13.06
C GLY A 166 -12.60 6.95 14.04
N THR A 167 -11.86 5.96 13.57
CA THR A 167 -10.67 5.49 14.27
C THR A 167 -9.77 6.73 14.48
N PRO A 168 -9.28 6.99 15.71
CA PRO A 168 -8.33 8.07 15.94
C PRO A 168 -7.17 7.99 14.93
N PRO A 169 -6.52 9.12 14.59
CA PRO A 169 -5.30 9.12 13.82
C PRO A 169 -4.35 8.08 14.39
N ASP A 170 -3.79 7.23 13.53
CA ASP A 170 -3.00 6.12 13.98
C ASP A 170 -1.57 6.60 14.24
N SER A 171 -1.42 7.42 15.29
CA SER A 171 -0.21 8.19 15.58
C SER A 171 1.04 7.32 15.74
N HIS A 172 0.88 6.02 15.97
CA HIS A 172 2.00 5.08 16.02
C HIS A 172 2.68 4.89 14.67
N ILE A 173 1.96 5.05 13.55
CA ILE A 173 2.50 4.88 12.20
C ILE A 173 3.29 6.11 11.81
N ASP A 174 2.75 7.31 12.09
CA ASP A 174 3.51 8.54 11.90
C ASP A 174 4.77 8.53 12.77
N ALA A 175 4.66 8.11 14.04
CA ALA A 175 5.83 7.95 14.91
C ALA A 175 6.81 6.89 14.37
N ALA A 176 6.34 5.79 13.78
CA ALA A 176 7.21 4.78 13.20
C ALA A 176 7.95 5.33 11.97
N PHE A 177 7.26 6.00 11.06
CA PHE A 177 7.90 6.66 9.92
C PHE A 177 8.86 7.78 10.35
N ASP A 178 8.52 8.56 11.38
CA ASP A 178 9.34 9.68 11.85
C ASP A 178 10.58 9.21 12.63
N ASN A 179 10.53 8.03 13.24
CA ASN A 179 11.63 7.42 13.97
C ASN A 179 12.40 6.39 13.13
N PHE A 180 11.91 6.01 11.96
CA PHE A 180 12.54 4.97 11.14
C PHE A 180 13.94 5.37 10.71
N GLY A 181 14.93 4.53 11.05
CA GLY A 181 16.34 4.76 10.74
C GLY A 181 17.00 5.89 11.53
N LYS A 182 16.38 6.41 12.60
CA LYS A 182 17.06 7.31 13.54
C LYS A 182 17.78 6.50 14.64
N PRO A 183 19.03 6.85 14.98
CA PRO A 183 19.81 8.00 14.50
C PRO A 183 20.71 7.70 13.28
N GLU A 184 20.67 6.49 12.69
CA GLU A 184 21.64 6.08 11.66
C GLU A 184 21.57 6.92 10.37
N LEU A 185 20.38 7.41 10.01
CA LEU A 185 20.12 8.20 8.82
C LEU A 185 20.21 9.71 9.11
N SER A 186 20.82 10.44 8.18
CA SER A 186 20.68 11.90 8.13
C SER A 186 19.24 12.30 7.79
N ALA A 187 18.86 13.54 8.10
CA ALA A 187 17.51 14.05 7.80
C ALA A 187 17.12 13.83 6.32
N ARG A 188 18.04 14.08 5.39
CA ARG A 188 17.77 13.94 3.96
C ARG A 188 17.67 12.50 3.49
N GLU A 189 18.45 11.60 4.09
CA GLU A 189 18.34 10.15 3.84
C GLU A 189 17.01 9.61 4.37
N ALA A 190 16.60 10.03 5.58
CA ALA A 190 15.33 9.64 6.17
C ALA A 190 14.13 10.12 5.32
N GLU A 191 14.14 11.36 4.84
CA GLU A 191 13.12 11.88 3.91
C GLU A 191 13.01 11.04 2.63
N VAL A 192 14.15 10.73 2.00
CA VAL A 192 14.17 9.90 0.79
C VAL A 192 13.64 8.49 1.08
N ILE A 193 14.07 7.87 2.18
CA ILE A 193 13.63 6.53 2.58
C ILE A 193 12.13 6.48 2.90
N ARG A 194 11.61 7.50 3.58
CA ARG A 194 10.16 7.65 3.83
C ARG A 194 9.40 7.62 2.51
N MET A 195 9.81 8.43 1.54
CA MET A 195 9.15 8.45 0.23
C MET A 195 9.29 7.12 -0.54
N VAL A 196 10.42 6.41 -0.41
CA VAL A 196 10.59 5.06 -1.00
C VAL A 196 9.63 4.05 -0.36
N LEU A 197 9.48 4.06 0.96
CA LEU A 197 8.51 3.22 1.67
C LEU A 197 7.06 3.53 1.27
N GLN A 198 6.77 4.78 0.92
CA GLN A 198 5.48 5.22 0.38
C GLN A 198 5.30 4.89 -1.11
N GLY A 199 6.29 4.24 -1.74
CA GLY A 199 6.21 3.77 -3.11
C GLY A 199 6.51 4.84 -4.16
N HIS A 200 7.17 5.96 -3.83
CA HIS A 200 7.59 6.97 -4.82
C HIS A 200 8.83 6.55 -5.62
N SER A 201 8.86 6.93 -6.90
CA SER A 201 10.01 6.72 -7.80
C SER A 201 11.11 7.73 -7.52
N SER A 202 12.34 7.47 -7.98
CA SER A 202 13.44 8.43 -7.80
C SER A 202 13.17 9.77 -8.49
N GLU A 203 12.44 9.72 -9.61
CA GLU A 203 11.94 10.88 -10.34
C GLU A 203 10.92 11.66 -9.52
N SER A 204 9.90 10.99 -8.97
CA SER A 204 8.87 11.60 -8.13
C SER A 204 9.46 12.22 -6.87
N ILE A 205 10.40 11.53 -6.22
CA ILE A 205 11.12 12.03 -5.05
C ILE A 205 11.92 13.29 -5.40
N GLY A 206 12.62 13.28 -6.55
CA GLY A 206 13.40 14.44 -7.01
C GLY A 206 12.53 15.69 -7.18
N LEU A 207 11.36 15.51 -7.80
CA LEU A 207 10.37 16.58 -7.98
C LEU A 207 9.83 17.10 -6.64
N HIS A 208 9.42 16.20 -5.73
CA HIS A 208 8.87 16.58 -4.42
C HIS A 208 9.89 17.28 -3.53
N LEU A 209 11.16 16.84 -3.57
CA LEU A 209 12.21 17.36 -2.71
C LEU A 209 13.01 18.51 -3.35
N GLY A 210 12.73 18.88 -4.60
CA GLY A 210 13.45 19.91 -5.34
C GLY A 210 14.93 19.57 -5.60
N ILE A 211 15.25 18.29 -5.83
CA ILE A 211 16.62 17.81 -6.06
C ILE A 211 16.72 16.92 -7.30
N SER A 212 17.93 16.76 -7.83
CA SER A 212 18.15 15.90 -9.00
C SER A 212 17.90 14.42 -8.69
N VAL A 213 17.46 13.65 -9.70
CA VAL A 213 17.30 12.20 -9.59
C VAL A 213 18.61 11.51 -9.18
N THR A 214 19.76 12.01 -9.64
CA THR A 214 21.08 11.52 -9.24
C THR A 214 21.32 11.72 -7.74
N THR A 215 20.94 12.88 -7.20
CA THR A 215 21.02 13.18 -5.76
C THR A 215 20.12 12.23 -4.94
N VAL A 216 18.90 11.96 -5.41
CA VAL A 216 18.00 10.98 -4.78
C VAL A 216 18.64 9.59 -4.74
N LYS A 217 19.19 9.13 -5.87
CA LYS A 217 19.88 7.82 -5.95
C LYS A 217 21.06 7.74 -4.99
N THR A 218 21.82 8.83 -4.81
CA THR A 218 22.91 8.91 -3.84
C THR A 218 22.40 8.81 -2.41
N HIS A 219 21.38 9.59 -2.02
CA HIS A 219 20.78 9.48 -0.68
C HIS A 219 20.23 8.08 -0.41
N ARG A 220 19.55 7.47 -1.38
CA ARG A 220 19.03 6.11 -1.27
C ARG A 220 20.17 5.09 -1.07
N LYS A 221 21.23 5.17 -1.87
CA LYS A 221 22.40 4.28 -1.74
C LYS A 221 23.06 4.40 -0.37
N ASN A 222 23.26 5.63 0.11
CA ASN A 222 23.90 5.86 1.40
C ASN A 222 23.02 5.38 2.56
N ALA A 223 21.71 5.64 2.48
CA ALA A 223 20.75 5.14 3.45
C ALA A 223 20.72 3.61 3.49
N TYR A 224 20.71 2.94 2.34
CA TYR A 224 20.73 1.48 2.24
C TYR A 224 22.01 0.91 2.87
N ALA A 225 23.17 1.51 2.60
CA ALA A 225 24.43 1.10 3.21
C ALA A 225 24.40 1.28 4.75
N LYS A 226 23.85 2.39 5.25
CA LYS A 226 23.71 2.67 6.69
C LYS A 226 22.76 1.70 7.39
N LEU A 227 21.64 1.37 6.74
CA LEU A 227 20.66 0.40 7.22
C LEU A 227 21.09 -1.06 7.01
N LYS A 228 22.23 -1.29 6.32
CA LYS A 228 22.75 -2.62 5.97
C LYS A 228 21.78 -3.46 5.14
N ILE A 229 21.13 -2.82 4.18
CA ILE A 229 20.19 -3.43 3.23
C ILE A 229 20.64 -3.20 1.79
N SER A 230 20.16 -4.02 0.89
CA SER A 230 20.48 -3.98 -0.54
C SER A 230 19.23 -3.83 -1.42
N THR A 231 18.05 -4.15 -0.91
CA THR A 231 16.79 -4.17 -1.64
C THR A 231 15.70 -3.35 -0.96
N GLN A 232 14.72 -2.90 -1.74
CA GLN A 232 13.52 -2.26 -1.21
C GLN A 232 12.66 -3.24 -0.39
N SER A 233 12.69 -4.52 -0.72
CA SER A 233 12.04 -5.58 0.06
C SER A 233 12.62 -5.66 1.48
N GLU A 234 13.96 -5.60 1.62
CA GLU A 234 14.61 -5.53 2.94
C GLU A 234 14.28 -4.23 3.68
N LEU A 235 14.20 -3.10 2.96
CA LEU A 235 13.77 -1.82 3.55
C LEU A 235 12.36 -1.94 4.14
N LEU A 236 11.45 -2.55 3.40
CA LEU A 236 10.06 -2.75 3.79
C LEU A 236 9.98 -3.66 5.02
N SER A 237 10.67 -4.80 5.00
CA SER A 237 10.76 -5.70 6.15
C SER A 237 11.33 -5.01 7.39
N LEU A 238 12.38 -4.20 7.23
CA LEU A 238 12.96 -3.43 8.33
C LEU A 238 11.97 -2.43 8.92
N PHE A 239 11.21 -1.72 8.07
CA PHE A 239 10.17 -0.80 8.52
C PHE A 239 9.05 -1.52 9.27
N LEU A 240 8.57 -2.63 8.73
CA LEU A 240 7.54 -3.44 9.37
C LEU A 240 7.95 -3.92 10.77
N HIS A 241 9.21 -4.33 10.94
CA HIS A 241 9.76 -4.66 12.27
C HIS A 241 9.72 -3.50 13.27
N THR A 242 9.82 -2.24 12.80
CA THR A 242 9.70 -1.08 13.70
C THR A 242 8.28 -0.86 14.20
N LEU A 243 7.27 -1.32 13.45
CA LEU A 243 5.87 -1.27 13.88
C LEU A 243 5.55 -2.28 15.00
N GLU A 244 6.38 -3.31 15.18
CA GLU A 244 6.18 -4.38 16.16
C GLU A 244 6.85 -4.15 17.52
N ARG A 245 7.89 -3.31 17.59
CA ARG A 245 8.76 -3.19 18.78
C ARG A 245 8.11 -2.47 19.98
N ARG A 246 6.78 -2.52 20.14
CA ARG A 246 6.06 -2.07 21.33
C ARG A 246 4.87 -2.96 21.65
#